data_AF-A0A314ZS06-F1
#
_entry.id   AF-A0A314ZS06-F1
#
_cell.length_a   1.000
_cell.length_b   1.000
_cell.length_c   1.000
_cell.angle_alpha   90.00
_cell.angle_beta   90.00
_cell.angle_gamma   90.00
#
_symmetry.space_group_name_H-M   'P 1'
#
loop_
_entity.id
_entity.type
_entity.pdbx_description
1 polymer ?
#
loop_
_entity_poly.entity_id
_entity_poly.type
_entity_poly.pdbx_seq_one_letter_code
_entity_poly.pdbx_strand_id
1 'polypeptide(L)'
;MGAEMDCCDSTDDGRRFYVELKTSRELDYHTEERFEREKLLKFWIQSFLAGVPYIVIGFRDDAGRLVRTERLRTKDITQRVKMKNYWQGGVCLAFADEVLCWLYGTVKENEDYILQFAPPFNRLELLQAQSCPEEITNHVQQL
;
A
#
# COMPACT_ATOMS: atom_id res chain seq x y z
N MET A 1 1.32 -6.09 11.66
CA MET A 1 1.50 -6.61 10.28
C MET A 1 2.97 -6.92 10.06
N GLY A 2 3.29 -7.96 9.29
CA GLY A 2 4.61 -8.08 8.68
C GLY A 2 4.66 -7.27 7.39
N ALA A 3 5.76 -6.56 7.15
CA ALA A 3 5.96 -5.76 5.94
C ALA A 3 7.35 -6.08 5.38
N GLU A 4 7.39 -6.44 4.10
CA GLU A 4 8.64 -6.60 3.34
C GLU A 4 9.26 -5.21 3.10
N MET A 5 10.60 -5.15 3.14
CA MET A 5 11.37 -3.90 3.12
C MET A 5 12.54 -4.03 2.15
N ASP A 6 12.56 -3.19 1.11
CA ASP A 6 13.58 -3.25 0.05
C ASP A 6 14.99 -2.96 0.58
N CYS A 7 15.16 -1.88 1.33
CA CYS A 7 16.44 -1.50 1.93
C CYS A 7 16.30 -0.57 3.14
N CYS A 8 17.42 -0.24 3.77
CA CYS A 8 17.48 0.73 4.86
C CYS A 8 18.65 1.69 4.71
N ASP A 9 18.53 2.84 5.34
CA ASP A 9 19.58 3.84 5.48
C ASP A 9 19.61 4.33 6.95
N SER A 10 20.60 5.15 7.30
CA SER A 10 20.78 5.71 8.64
C SER A 10 21.01 7.20 8.59
N THR A 11 20.39 7.94 9.52
CA THR A 11 20.71 9.34 9.76
C THR A 11 22.09 9.49 10.43
N ASP A 12 22.62 10.71 10.43
CA ASP A 12 23.94 11.02 11.03
C ASP A 12 24.02 10.68 12.53
N ASP A 13 22.88 10.67 13.23
CA ASP A 13 22.76 10.27 14.65
C ASP A 13 22.62 8.73 14.84
N GLY A 14 22.74 7.95 13.77
CA GLY A 14 22.71 6.49 13.79
C GLY A 14 21.32 5.86 13.77
N ARG A 15 20.23 6.65 13.70
CA ARG A 15 18.87 6.10 13.60
C ARG A 15 18.65 5.49 12.22
N ARG A 16 18.34 4.19 12.21
CA ARG A 16 17.97 3.47 10.99
C ARG A 16 16.53 3.74 10.57
N PHE A 17 16.31 3.81 9.26
CA PHE A 17 14.99 3.88 8.65
C PHE A 17 14.95 3.08 7.36
N TYR A 18 13.78 2.51 7.05
CA TYR A 18 13.58 1.80 5.78
C TYR A 18 13.34 2.78 4.63
N VAL A 19 13.65 2.32 3.42
CA VAL A 19 13.41 3.04 2.17
C VAL A 19 12.76 2.08 1.19
N GLU A 20 11.64 2.50 0.61
CA GLU A 20 10.97 1.76 -0.45
C GLU A 20 11.58 2.10 -1.81
N LEU A 21 11.84 1.10 -2.65
CA LEU A 21 12.40 1.24 -3.98
C LEU A 21 11.37 0.88 -5.03
N LYS A 22 11.04 1.84 -5.90
CA LYS A 22 10.07 1.67 -6.97
C LYS A 22 10.67 1.94 -8.34
N THR A 23 10.13 1.26 -9.35
CA THR A 23 10.44 1.54 -10.75
C THR A 23 9.19 1.97 -11.52
N SER A 24 9.33 2.95 -12.39
CA SER A 24 8.26 3.40 -13.29
C SER A 24 8.80 3.71 -14.69
N ARG A 25 7.95 3.66 -15.70
CA ARG A 25 8.23 4.32 -16.98
C ARG A 25 8.35 5.83 -16.73
N GLU A 26 9.28 6.49 -17.41
CA GLU A 26 9.41 7.95 -17.40
C GLU A 26 8.08 8.61 -17.77
N LEU A 27 7.80 9.74 -17.12
CA LEU A 27 6.52 10.41 -17.25
C LEU A 27 6.56 11.39 -18.41
N ASP A 28 5.49 11.36 -19.18
CA ASP A 28 5.14 12.36 -20.17
C ASP A 28 3.82 13.03 -19.74
N TYR A 29 3.42 14.08 -20.46
CA TYR A 29 2.20 14.83 -20.19
C TYR A 29 0.94 13.95 -20.15
N HIS A 30 0.90 12.84 -20.90
CA HIS A 30 -0.25 11.95 -20.96
C HIS A 30 -0.28 10.92 -19.83
N THR A 31 0.86 10.63 -19.22
CA THR A 31 1.00 9.57 -18.20
C THR A 31 1.15 10.11 -16.78
N GLU A 32 1.49 11.40 -16.62
CA GLU A 32 1.68 12.04 -15.32
C GLU A 32 0.41 11.97 -14.44
N GLU A 33 -0.76 12.31 -14.98
CA GLU A 33 -2.01 12.29 -14.22
C GLU A 33 -2.33 10.89 -13.71
N ARG A 34 -2.21 9.86 -14.56
CA ARG A 34 -2.45 8.47 -14.16
C ARG A 34 -1.46 8.01 -13.10
N PHE A 35 -0.20 8.40 -13.24
CA PHE A 35 0.83 8.12 -12.24
C PHE A 35 0.45 8.70 -10.87
N GLU A 36 0.09 9.98 -10.83
CA GLU A 36 -0.25 10.64 -9.56
C GLU A 36 -1.59 10.17 -8.97
N ARG A 37 -2.60 9.86 -9.81
CA ARG A 37 -3.91 9.37 -9.36
C ARG A 37 -3.88 7.93 -8.85
N GLU A 38 -3.18 7.04 -9.55
CA GLU A 38 -3.26 5.59 -9.29
C GLU A 38 -1.99 5.04 -8.66
N LYS A 39 -0.84 5.25 -9.30
CA LYS A 39 0.41 4.58 -8.91
C LYS A 39 0.97 5.16 -7.63
N LEU A 40 0.95 6.49 -7.52
CA LEU A 40 1.42 7.20 -6.34
C LEU A 40 0.53 6.95 -5.12
N LEU A 41 -0.78 6.74 -5.31
CA LEU A 41 -1.69 6.29 -4.24
C LEU A 41 -1.27 4.93 -3.69
N LYS A 42 -0.99 3.94 -4.55
CA LYS A 42 -0.54 2.61 -4.13
C LYS A 42 0.79 2.67 -3.38
N PHE A 43 1.74 3.47 -3.88
CA PHE A 43 3.03 3.68 -3.22
C PHE A 43 2.86 4.30 -1.83
N TRP A 44 2.00 5.32 -1.74
CA TRP A 44 1.70 5.95 -0.46
C TRP A 44 1.05 4.99 0.52
N ILE A 45 0.03 4.22 0.13
CA ILE A 45 -0.65 3.26 1.02
C ILE A 45 0.35 2.25 1.62
N GLN A 46 1.19 1.64 0.77
CA GLN A 46 2.16 0.64 1.21
C GLN A 46 3.15 1.22 2.24
N SER A 47 3.81 2.33 1.90
CA SER A 47 4.83 2.93 2.75
C SER A 47 4.23 3.58 4.00
N PHE A 48 3.04 4.20 3.90
CA PHE A 48 2.39 4.85 5.03
C PHE A 48 2.00 3.85 6.11
N LEU A 49 1.35 2.74 5.74
CA LEU A 49 0.90 1.72 6.71
C LEU A 49 2.07 1.02 7.41
N ALA A 50 3.20 0.86 6.72
CA ALA A 50 4.41 0.27 7.28
C ALA A 50 5.35 1.29 7.98
N GLY A 51 5.00 2.58 8.00
CA GLY A 51 5.80 3.64 8.63
C GLY A 51 7.11 3.96 7.89
N VAL A 52 7.20 3.65 6.59
CA VAL A 52 8.38 3.87 5.76
C VAL A 52 8.45 5.35 5.34
N PRO A 53 9.49 6.11 5.75
CA PRO A 53 9.52 7.57 5.57
C PRO A 53 9.87 8.03 4.15
N TYR A 54 10.54 7.19 3.35
CA TYR A 54 11.02 7.55 2.02
C TYR A 54 10.67 6.51 0.97
N ILE A 55 10.37 7.00 -0.23
CA ILE A 55 10.21 6.20 -1.44
C ILE A 55 11.17 6.77 -2.49
N VAL A 56 12.04 5.92 -3.04
CA VAL A 56 12.92 6.28 -4.16
C VAL A 56 12.37 5.64 -5.42
N ILE A 57 12.08 6.47 -6.42
CA ILE A 57 11.51 6.04 -7.68
C ILE A 57 12.57 6.18 -8.77
N GLY A 58 12.97 5.07 -9.37
CA GLY A 58 13.73 5.05 -10.61
C GLY A 58 12.79 5.09 -11.82
N PHE A 59 12.91 6.11 -12.65
CA PHE A 59 12.19 6.24 -13.90
C PHE A 59 13.05 5.74 -15.04
N ARG A 60 12.51 4.78 -15.80
CA ARG A 60 13.18 4.15 -16.94
C ARG A 60 12.53 4.53 -18.26
N ASP A 61 13.32 4.52 -19.33
CA ASP A 61 12.79 4.57 -20.69
C ASP A 61 12.18 3.21 -21.13
N ASP A 62 11.70 3.16 -22.37
CA ASP A 62 11.12 1.95 -22.97
C ASP A 62 12.18 0.89 -23.34
N ALA A 63 13.46 1.25 -23.35
CA ALA A 63 14.59 0.32 -23.50
C ALA A 63 15.07 -0.27 -22.16
N GLY A 64 14.41 0.07 -21.04
CA GLY A 64 14.77 -0.44 -19.72
C GLY A 64 15.90 0.33 -19.03
N ARG A 65 16.35 1.45 -19.59
CA ARG A 65 17.46 2.24 -19.04
C ARG A 65 16.93 3.25 -18.03
N LEU A 66 17.58 3.35 -16.87
CA LEU A 66 17.27 4.38 -15.87
C LEU A 66 17.64 5.76 -16.43
N VAL A 67 16.68 6.68 -16.47
CA VAL A 67 16.85 8.04 -17.01
C VAL A 67 16.70 9.13 -15.95
N ARG A 68 15.97 8.85 -14.85
CA ARG A 68 15.77 9.81 -13.76
C ARG A 68 15.51 9.07 -12.44
N THR A 69 15.86 9.69 -11.33
CA THR A 69 15.50 9.22 -9.98
C THR A 69 14.81 10.33 -9.21
N GLU A 70 13.82 10.00 -8.39
CA GLU A 70 13.11 10.93 -7.52
C GLU A 70 13.00 10.34 -6.13
N ARG A 71 13.42 11.09 -5.11
CA ARG A 71 13.23 10.70 -3.70
C ARG A 71 12.06 11.49 -3.12
N LEU A 72 11.02 10.77 -2.72
CA LEU A 72 9.82 11.32 -2.10
C LEU A 72 9.82 11.04 -0.60
N ARG A 73 9.37 12.03 0.19
CA ARG A 73 8.98 11.80 1.58
C ARG A 73 7.53 11.33 1.60
N THR A 74 7.26 10.18 2.21
CA THR A 74 5.90 9.58 2.25
C THR A 74 4.85 10.56 2.77
N LYS A 75 5.20 11.36 3.78
CA LYS A 75 4.33 12.39 4.38
C LYS A 75 3.99 13.56 3.44
N ASP A 76 4.85 13.86 2.46
CA ASP A 76 4.66 15.00 1.54
C ASP A 76 3.78 14.61 0.35
N ILE A 77 3.68 13.31 0.05
CA ILE A 77 2.89 12.80 -1.09
C ILE A 77 1.44 13.26 -0.98
N THR A 78 0.83 13.15 0.20
CA THR A 78 -0.57 13.54 0.44
C THR A 78 -0.80 15.03 0.21
N GLN A 79 0.16 15.88 0.56
CA GLN A 79 0.06 17.32 0.31
C GLN A 79 0.11 17.63 -1.18
N ARG A 80 1.02 17.00 -1.93
CA ARG A 80 1.15 17.14 -3.39
C ARG A 80 -0.15 16.79 -4.11
N VAL A 81 -0.74 15.63 -3.80
CA VAL A 81 -1.94 15.16 -4.50
C VAL A 81 -3.22 15.89 -4.07
N LYS A 82 -3.26 16.39 -2.83
CA LYS A 82 -4.39 17.18 -2.32
C LYS A 82 -4.52 18.50 -3.07
N MET A 83 -3.41 19.15 -3.41
CA MET A 83 -3.43 20.38 -4.22
C MET A 83 -4.03 20.18 -5.62
N LYS A 84 -3.91 18.95 -6.17
CA LYS A 84 -4.47 18.58 -7.48
C LYS A 84 -5.83 17.88 -7.39
N ASN A 85 -6.41 17.73 -6.20
CA ASN A 85 -7.67 17.03 -5.96
C ASN A 85 -7.73 15.60 -6.55
N TYR A 86 -6.61 14.86 -6.53
CA TYR A 86 -6.56 13.51 -7.09
C TYR A 86 -7.09 12.43 -6.14
N TRP A 87 -6.64 12.44 -4.89
CA TRP A 87 -7.12 11.56 -3.83
C TRP A 87 -6.73 12.14 -2.46
N GLN A 88 -7.34 11.63 -1.39
CA GLN A 88 -7.11 12.08 -0.03
C GLN A 88 -6.80 10.89 0.87
N GLY A 89 -5.63 10.90 1.52
CA GLY A 89 -5.24 9.81 2.41
C GLY A 89 -6.24 9.55 3.54
N GLY A 90 -6.88 10.61 4.06
CA GLY A 90 -7.94 10.50 5.07
C GLY A 90 -9.16 9.70 4.61
N VAL A 91 -9.52 9.77 3.32
CA VAL A 91 -10.63 8.97 2.76
C VAL A 91 -10.27 7.49 2.77
N CYS A 92 -9.04 7.13 2.39
CA CYS A 92 -8.57 5.75 2.45
C CYS A 92 -8.57 5.19 3.87
N LEU A 93 -8.14 6.00 4.84
CA LEU A 93 -8.08 5.58 6.25
C LEU A 93 -9.47 5.45 6.87
N ALA A 94 -10.37 6.40 6.62
CA ALA A 94 -11.75 6.32 7.08
C ALA A 94 -12.47 5.09 6.49
N PHE A 95 -12.28 4.83 5.19
CA PHE A 95 -12.83 3.64 4.56
C PHE A 95 -12.25 2.35 5.17
N ALA A 96 -10.93 2.28 5.39
CA ALA A 96 -10.31 1.12 6.01
C ALA A 96 -10.81 0.88 7.45
N ASP A 97 -11.02 1.95 8.22
CA ASP A 97 -11.58 1.88 9.57
C ASP A 97 -13.00 1.30 9.56
N GLU A 98 -13.87 1.79 8.67
CA GLU A 98 -15.23 1.24 8.50
C GLU A 98 -15.21 -0.25 8.11
N VAL A 99 -14.32 -0.63 7.19
CA VAL A 99 -14.17 -2.02 6.74
C VAL A 99 -13.72 -2.92 7.90
N LEU A 100 -12.71 -2.50 8.67
CA LEU A 100 -12.22 -3.29 9.81
C LEU A 100 -13.26 -3.40 10.92
N CYS A 101 -14.00 -2.32 11.20
CA CYS A 101 -15.11 -2.34 12.15
C CYS A 101 -16.21 -3.32 11.72
N TRP A 102 -16.58 -3.29 10.44
CA TRP A 102 -17.56 -4.22 9.87
C TRP A 102 -17.10 -5.68 9.97
N LEU A 103 -15.84 -5.95 9.59
CA LEU A 103 -15.27 -7.30 9.67
C LEU A 103 -15.26 -7.81 11.11
N TYR A 104 -14.78 -7.00 12.06
CA TYR A 104 -14.69 -7.37 13.46
C TYR A 104 -16.06 -7.64 14.09
N GLY A 105 -17.11 -6.93 13.67
CA GLY A 105 -18.49 -7.19 14.12
C GLY A 105 -19.18 -8.38 13.45
N THR A 106 -18.70 -8.82 12.29
CA THR A 106 -19.38 -9.81 11.44
C THR A 106 -18.74 -11.20 11.52
N VAL A 107 -17.40 -11.27 11.39
CA VAL A 107 -16.62 -12.51 11.41
C VAL A 107 -16.83 -13.22 12.74
N LYS A 108 -17.07 -14.54 12.68
CA LYS A 108 -17.26 -15.39 13.86
C LYS A 108 -15.97 -16.12 14.21
N GLU A 109 -15.79 -16.35 15.50
CA GLU A 109 -14.69 -17.16 16.03
C GLU A 109 -14.72 -18.57 15.43
N ASN A 110 -13.56 -19.10 15.05
CA ASN A 110 -13.39 -20.44 14.45
C ASN A 110 -14.16 -20.68 13.13
N GLU A 111 -14.45 -19.62 12.37
CA GLU A 111 -15.06 -19.72 11.04
C GLU A 111 -14.12 -19.18 9.96
N ASP A 112 -14.11 -19.82 8.80
CA ASP A 112 -13.26 -19.44 7.66
C ASP A 112 -14.05 -18.62 6.63
N TYR A 113 -13.49 -17.51 6.15
CA TYR A 113 -14.16 -16.62 5.19
C TYR A 113 -13.25 -16.20 4.04
N ILE A 114 -13.88 -15.82 2.92
CA ILE A 114 -13.28 -15.08 1.82
C ILE A 114 -13.83 -13.65 1.83
N LEU A 115 -12.96 -12.66 1.98
CA LEU A 115 -13.28 -11.27 1.72
C LEU A 115 -12.90 -10.94 0.27
N GLN A 116 -13.85 -10.45 -0.53
CA GLN A 116 -13.60 -10.12 -1.93
C GLN A 116 -14.10 -8.73 -2.34
N PHE A 117 -13.39 -8.15 -3.32
CA PHE A 117 -13.76 -6.94 -4.05
C PHE A 117 -13.66 -7.22 -5.55
N ALA A 118 -14.80 -7.51 -6.18
CA ALA A 118 -14.88 -7.95 -7.58
C ALA A 118 -15.73 -7.00 -8.43
N PRO A 119 -15.61 -7.01 -9.77
CA PRO A 119 -16.48 -6.24 -10.65
C PRO A 119 -17.97 -6.46 -10.31
N PRO A 120 -18.79 -5.39 -10.25
CA PRO A 120 -18.54 -4.02 -10.71
C PRO A 120 -17.91 -3.08 -9.67
N PHE A 121 -17.25 -3.61 -8.61
CA PHE A 121 -16.49 -2.83 -7.61
C PHE A 121 -17.34 -1.86 -6.78
N ASN A 122 -18.59 -2.21 -6.52
CA ASN A 122 -19.53 -1.37 -5.76
C ASN A 122 -19.76 -1.83 -4.31
N ARG A 123 -19.23 -2.99 -3.91
CA ARG A 123 -19.37 -3.54 -2.56
C ARG A 123 -18.21 -4.48 -2.24
N LEU A 124 -17.93 -4.64 -0.95
CA LEU A 124 -17.16 -5.77 -0.43
C LEU A 124 -18.11 -6.91 -0.09
N GLU A 125 -17.68 -8.13 -0.33
CA GLU A 125 -18.46 -9.34 -0.05
C GLU A 125 -17.67 -10.25 0.88
N LEU A 126 -18.33 -10.74 1.93
CA LEU A 126 -17.80 -11.74 2.86
C LEU A 126 -18.53 -13.06 2.61
N LEU A 127 -17.80 -14.06 2.15
CA LEU A 127 -18.32 -15.37 1.77
C LEU A 127 -17.77 -16.45 2.71
N GLN A 128 -18.54 -17.50 2.97
CA GLN A 128 -18.05 -18.65 3.72
C GLN A 128 -16.96 -19.38 2.92
N ALA A 129 -15.84 -19.68 3.56
CA ALA A 129 -14.79 -20.53 3.01
C ALA A 129 -14.94 -21.98 3.48
N GLN A 130 -14.25 -22.90 2.80
CA GLN A 130 -14.35 -24.34 3.06
C GLN A 130 -13.33 -24.85 4.08
N SER A 131 -12.21 -24.16 4.26
CA SER A 131 -11.10 -24.64 5.08
C SER A 131 -10.12 -23.55 5.46
N CYS A 132 -9.43 -23.75 6.58
CA CYS A 132 -8.31 -22.95 7.06
C CYS A 132 -6.96 -23.49 6.55
N PRO A 133 -6.00 -22.63 6.14
CA PRO A 133 -4.63 -23.05 5.85
C PRO A 133 -3.94 -23.72 7.05
N GLU A 134 -3.10 -24.72 6.77
CA GLU A 134 -2.36 -25.46 7.80
C GLU A 134 -1.42 -24.56 8.60
N GLU A 135 -0.82 -23.54 7.99
CA GLU A 135 0.10 -22.61 8.67
C GLU A 135 -0.59 -21.86 9.81
N ILE A 136 -1.85 -21.46 9.61
CA ILE A 136 -2.64 -20.77 10.64
C ILE A 136 -3.04 -21.77 11.72
N THR A 137 -3.52 -22.94 11.33
CA THR A 137 -3.96 -23.99 12.26
C THR A 137 -2.80 -24.45 13.16
N ASN A 138 -1.63 -24.69 12.56
CA ASN A 138 -0.41 -25.11 13.27
C ASN A 138 0.11 -24.00 14.19
N HIS A 139 0.00 -22.72 13.80
CA HIS A 139 0.39 -21.61 14.66
C HIS A 139 -0.51 -21.52 15.91
N VAL A 140 -1.83 -21.61 15.75
CA VAL A 140 -2.78 -21.55 16.88
C VAL A 140 -2.54 -22.71 17.86
N GLN A 141 -2.19 -23.91 17.37
CA GLN A 141 -1.85 -25.05 18.23
C GLN A 141 -0.56 -24.86 19.05
N GLN A 142 0.30 -23.91 18.66
CA GLN A 142 1.54 -23.60 19.37
C GLN A 142 1.39 -22.48 20.41
N LEU A 143 0.26 -21.78 20.41
CA LEU A 143 -0.08 -20.72 21.39
C LEU A 143 -0.64 -21.33 22.67
#